data_AF-A0A3D1MC08-F1
#
_entry.id   AF-A0A3D1MC08-F1
#
_cell.length_a   1.000
_cell.length_b   1.000
_cell.length_c   1.000
_cell.angle_alpha   90.00
_cell.angle_beta   90.00
_cell.angle_gamma   90.00
#
_symmetry.space_group_name_H-M   'P 1'
#
loop_
_entity.id
_entity.type
_entity.pdbx_description
1 polymer ?
#
loop_
_entity_poly.entity_id
_entity_poly.type
_entity_poly.pdbx_seq_one_letter_code
_entity_poly.pdbx_strand_id
1 'polypeptide(L)'
;MSWQDTQRFLGKLSYKKLANMSKLLLSYKLATWQGHGSRWGLPMTLSVEPTTSCNLGCPECPSGLQSFSRPTGTIDVDHVKRLVDEVKDHLVYLYFYFQGEPYVHPQFTEMVGLAAQAGLYTVTSSNGHFLTARRAQETLDSGLDRLIISIDGGTQMSYGRYRKGGELDKVLRGIETLLNAREKGGYKNPHVIWQTVVFSSNEDEIDTLRSMAKSYGVDAFSLKTAQLYDFENGHDLMPSSPTYSRYQKNKEGKYELKQRGYRHCWKAWHSAVMTWDGKVVPCCFDKDAEFALGDYPKESVQSIWTNDLSSSFMEQVQRSRQSIPMCNNCSEGVKIWR
;
A
#
# COMPACT_ATOMS: atom_id res chain seq x y z
N MET A 1 -12.55 -5.16 9.60
CA MET A 1 -11.96 -4.27 10.62
C MET A 1 -12.47 -4.72 11.97
N SER A 2 -11.58 -4.82 12.97
CA SER A 2 -12.04 -5.07 14.34
C SER A 2 -12.76 -3.83 14.89
N TRP A 3 -13.56 -3.99 15.93
CA TRP A 3 -14.26 -2.86 16.56
C TRP A 3 -13.30 -1.77 17.06
N GLN A 4 -12.20 -2.18 17.70
CA GLN A 4 -11.18 -1.25 18.21
C GLN A 4 -10.51 -0.44 17.08
N ASP A 5 -10.22 -1.10 15.96
CA ASP A 5 -9.64 -0.48 14.77
C ASP A 5 -10.61 0.54 14.14
N THR A 6 -11.90 0.21 14.11
CA THR A 6 -12.96 1.14 13.68
C THR A 6 -13.07 2.35 14.62
N GLN A 7 -13.04 2.15 15.93
CA GLN A 7 -13.09 3.26 16.90
C GLN A 7 -11.91 4.21 16.74
N ARG A 8 -10.70 3.66 16.55
CA ARG A 8 -9.48 4.43 16.26
C ARG A 8 -9.63 5.25 14.98
N PHE A 9 -10.09 4.63 13.91
CA PHE A 9 -10.35 5.30 12.64
C PHE A 9 -11.32 6.46 12.80
N LEU A 10 -12.48 6.22 13.42
CA LEU A 10 -13.50 7.24 13.66
C LEU A 10 -12.99 8.39 14.53
N GLY A 11 -12.17 8.09 15.55
CA GLY A 11 -11.57 9.10 16.42
C GLY A 11 -10.59 10.05 15.71
N LYS A 12 -10.11 9.69 14.51
CA LYS A 12 -9.21 10.53 13.69
C LYS A 12 -9.94 11.35 12.62
N LEU A 13 -11.26 11.19 12.51
CA LEU A 13 -12.08 11.97 11.58
C LEU A 13 -12.43 13.34 12.20
N SER A 14 -12.33 14.39 11.39
CA SER A 14 -12.78 15.74 11.72
C SER A 14 -13.83 16.19 10.71
N TYR A 15 -14.57 17.25 11.03
CA TYR A 15 -15.55 17.81 10.08
C TYR A 15 -14.88 18.22 8.75
N LYS A 16 -13.65 18.74 8.79
CA LYS A 16 -12.87 19.11 7.59
C LYS A 16 -12.56 17.88 6.73
N LYS A 17 -12.12 16.78 7.35
CA LYS A 17 -11.85 15.51 6.65
C LYS A 17 -13.13 14.92 6.04
N LEU A 18 -14.24 14.93 6.79
CA LEU A 18 -15.53 14.46 6.30
C LEU A 18 -16.04 15.30 5.12
N ALA A 19 -15.90 16.63 5.20
CA ALA A 19 -16.23 17.54 4.11
C ALA A 19 -15.37 17.28 2.87
N ASN A 20 -14.06 17.07 3.05
CA ASN A 20 -13.15 16.72 1.95
C ASN A 20 -13.53 15.38 1.28
N MET A 21 -13.78 14.34 2.08
CA MET A 21 -14.26 13.04 1.59
C MET A 21 -15.57 13.17 0.81
N SER A 22 -16.50 13.99 1.31
CA SER A 22 -17.79 14.23 0.65
C SER A 22 -17.60 14.93 -0.69
N LYS A 23 -16.74 15.95 -0.75
CA LYS A 23 -16.37 16.63 -2.01
C LYS A 23 -15.79 15.65 -3.03
N LEU A 24 -14.83 14.82 -2.63
CA LEU A 24 -14.23 13.81 -3.51
C LEU A 24 -15.26 12.78 -4.00
N LEU A 25 -16.11 12.28 -3.11
CA LEU A 25 -17.12 11.26 -3.45
C LEU A 25 -18.18 11.83 -4.41
N LEU A 26 -18.67 13.04 -4.15
CA LEU A 26 -19.65 13.71 -4.99
C LEU A 26 -19.06 14.03 -6.36
N SER A 27 -17.85 14.58 -6.40
CA SER A 27 -17.19 14.92 -7.67
C SER A 27 -16.84 13.67 -8.47
N TYR A 28 -16.47 12.56 -7.82
CA TYR A 28 -16.25 11.28 -8.49
C TYR A 28 -17.55 10.74 -9.09
N LYS A 29 -18.64 10.68 -8.31
CA LYS A 29 -19.94 10.22 -8.82
C LYS A 29 -20.40 11.04 -10.01
N LEU A 30 -20.27 12.37 -9.93
CA LEU A 30 -20.60 13.27 -11.03
C LEU A 30 -19.73 12.99 -12.26
N ALA A 31 -18.42 12.85 -12.08
CA ALA A 31 -17.49 12.56 -13.17
C ALA A 31 -17.76 11.18 -13.82
N THR A 32 -18.11 10.17 -13.02
CA THR A 32 -18.50 8.86 -13.57
C THR A 32 -19.80 8.92 -14.37
N TRP A 33 -20.71 9.84 -14.03
CA TRP A 33 -21.97 10.03 -14.73
C TRP A 33 -21.81 10.87 -16.02
N GLN A 34 -21.01 11.93 -15.98
CA GLN A 34 -20.80 12.84 -17.12
C GLN A 34 -19.70 12.37 -18.09
N GLY A 35 -18.81 11.48 -17.66
CA GLY A 35 -17.64 11.04 -18.42
C GLY A 35 -16.47 12.03 -18.41
N HIS A 36 -16.63 13.16 -17.74
CA HIS A 36 -15.60 14.18 -17.47
C HIS A 36 -15.84 14.79 -16.09
N GLY A 37 -14.81 15.33 -15.45
CA GLY A 37 -14.99 16.06 -14.20
C GLY A 37 -13.70 16.36 -13.47
N SER A 38 -13.76 17.36 -12.59
CA SER A 38 -12.67 17.80 -11.74
C SER A 38 -12.82 17.24 -10.31
N ARG A 39 -11.69 17.13 -9.62
CA ARG A 39 -11.68 16.78 -8.19
C ARG A 39 -11.98 18.03 -7.38
N TRP A 40 -13.08 18.01 -6.61
CA TRP A 40 -13.47 19.15 -5.78
C TRP A 40 -12.78 19.18 -4.41
N GLY A 41 -12.21 18.04 -4.00
CA GLY A 41 -11.46 17.89 -2.76
C GLY A 41 -9.97 17.66 -3.00
N LEU A 42 -9.21 17.76 -1.91
CA LEU A 42 -7.80 17.41 -1.80
C LEU A 42 -7.66 15.91 -1.53
N PRO A 43 -6.48 15.27 -1.72
CA PRO A 43 -6.34 13.84 -1.49
C PRO A 43 -6.74 13.47 -0.05
N MET A 44 -7.59 12.47 0.12
CA MET A 44 -7.92 11.94 1.46
C MET A 44 -6.97 10.82 1.89
N THR A 45 -6.08 10.40 1.00
CA THR A 45 -5.11 9.33 1.23
C THR A 45 -3.79 9.65 0.52
N LEU A 46 -2.68 9.51 1.23
CA LEU A 46 -1.35 9.63 0.64
C LEU A 46 -0.51 8.44 1.08
N SER A 47 0.36 7.98 0.20
CA SER A 47 1.47 7.09 0.54
C SER A 47 2.76 7.87 0.47
N VAL A 48 3.65 7.69 1.42
CA VAL A 48 5.00 8.24 1.42
C VAL A 48 5.95 7.06 1.38
N GLU A 49 6.89 7.08 0.43
CA GLU A 49 7.97 6.12 0.33
C GLU A 49 9.09 6.49 1.30
N PRO A 50 9.29 5.73 2.40
CA PRO A 50 10.37 6.06 3.33
C PRO A 50 11.73 5.84 2.68
N THR A 51 11.89 4.71 1.98
CA THR A 51 13.11 4.36 1.28
C THR A 51 12.79 3.37 0.18
N THR A 52 13.66 3.28 -0.81
CA THR A 52 13.64 2.24 -1.85
C THR A 52 14.46 1.00 -1.45
N SER A 53 15.26 1.11 -0.39
CA SER A 53 16.13 0.03 0.10
C SER A 53 15.32 -1.08 0.76
N CYS A 54 15.69 -2.33 0.51
CA CYS A 54 15.11 -3.52 1.13
C CYS A 54 16.19 -4.55 1.42
N ASN A 55 16.02 -5.33 2.48
CA ASN A 55 16.94 -6.42 2.84
C ASN A 55 16.60 -7.76 2.16
N LEU A 56 15.54 -7.83 1.35
CA LEU A 56 15.07 -9.04 0.68
C LEU A 56 15.15 -8.89 -0.84
N GLY A 57 15.38 -10.00 -1.55
CA GLY A 57 15.47 -10.07 -3.01
C GLY A 57 14.22 -10.65 -3.67
N CYS A 58 13.02 -10.19 -3.31
CA CYS A 58 11.78 -10.80 -3.78
C CYS A 58 11.65 -10.70 -5.32
N PRO A 59 11.30 -11.80 -6.03
CA PRO A 59 10.90 -11.73 -7.43
C PRO A 59 9.72 -10.76 -7.63
N GLU A 60 9.55 -10.19 -8.82
CA GLU A 60 8.48 -9.20 -9.14
C GLU A 60 8.49 -7.88 -8.34
N CYS A 61 9.45 -7.70 -7.42
CA CYS A 61 9.58 -6.49 -6.62
C CYS A 61 10.76 -5.64 -7.13
N PRO A 62 10.55 -4.42 -7.63
CA PRO A 62 11.63 -3.56 -8.11
C PRO A 62 12.72 -3.28 -7.07
N SER A 63 12.35 -3.14 -5.78
CA SER A 63 13.34 -3.02 -4.70
C SER A 63 14.15 -4.29 -4.48
N GLY A 64 13.51 -5.46 -4.57
CA GLY A 64 14.20 -6.74 -4.38
C GLY A 64 15.12 -7.08 -5.55
N LEU A 65 14.73 -6.69 -6.76
CA LEU A 65 15.51 -6.88 -7.98
C LEU A 65 16.50 -5.74 -8.25
N GLN A 66 16.45 -4.66 -7.46
CA GLN A 66 17.22 -3.43 -7.66
C GLN A 66 17.09 -2.87 -9.09
N SER A 67 15.87 -2.95 -9.64
CA SER A 67 15.60 -2.75 -11.07
C SER A 67 14.78 -1.48 -11.35
N PHE A 68 14.90 -0.46 -10.51
CA PHE A 68 14.25 0.83 -10.76
C PHE A 68 14.86 1.52 -11.97
N SER A 69 14.02 2.15 -12.80
CA SER A 69 14.51 3.07 -13.84
C SER A 69 14.76 4.48 -13.27
N ARG A 70 14.18 4.81 -12.11
CA ARG A 70 14.43 6.05 -11.35
C ARG A 70 15.51 5.89 -10.28
N PRO A 71 16.11 7.00 -9.79
CA PRO A 71 17.05 6.96 -8.68
C PRO A 71 16.48 6.33 -7.40
N THR A 72 17.37 5.72 -6.61
CA THR A 72 17.07 5.15 -5.29
C THR A 72 17.56 6.04 -4.18
N GLY A 73 16.90 5.96 -3.03
CA GLY A 73 17.21 6.79 -1.86
C GLY A 73 16.23 6.61 -0.72
N THR A 74 16.31 7.56 0.21
CA THR A 74 15.62 7.60 1.50
C THR A 74 15.15 9.03 1.72
N ILE A 75 13.90 9.21 2.13
CA ILE A 75 13.30 10.53 2.33
C ILE A 75 13.91 11.25 3.53
N ASP A 76 13.92 12.58 3.50
CA ASP A 76 14.22 13.40 4.67
C ASP A 76 12.98 13.50 5.58
N VAL A 77 13.15 13.28 6.88
CA VAL A 77 12.09 13.42 7.89
C VAL A 77 11.46 14.82 7.87
N ASP A 78 12.24 15.86 7.55
CA ASP A 78 11.74 17.23 7.48
C ASP A 78 10.73 17.43 6.34
N HIS A 79 10.86 16.65 5.25
CA HIS A 79 9.86 16.64 4.18
C HIS A 79 8.54 16.07 4.69
N VAL A 80 8.59 15.00 5.48
CA VAL A 80 7.39 14.41 6.09
C VAL A 80 6.76 15.35 7.11
N LYS A 81 7.57 16.05 7.92
CA LYS A 81 7.07 17.03 8.88
C LYS A 81 6.29 18.15 8.19
N ARG A 82 6.84 18.74 7.12
CA ARG A 82 6.17 19.77 6.31
C ARG A 82 4.90 19.22 5.65
N LEU A 83 4.97 18.01 5.09
CA LEU A 83 3.84 17.36 4.45
C LEU A 83 2.69 17.17 5.43
N VAL A 84 2.97 16.63 6.63
CA VAL A 84 1.97 16.37 7.66
C VAL A 84 1.28 17.67 8.07
N ASP A 85 2.03 18.75 8.28
CA ASP A 85 1.45 20.05 8.63
C ASP A 85 0.50 20.58 7.56
N GLU A 86 0.87 20.43 6.29
CA GLU A 86 0.08 20.84 5.14
C GLU A 86 -1.22 20.02 4.99
N VAL A 87 -1.18 18.71 5.24
CA VAL A 87 -2.29 17.81 4.87
C VAL A 87 -3.20 17.39 6.02
N LYS A 88 -2.82 17.63 7.29
CA LYS A 88 -3.52 17.14 8.49
C LYS A 88 -5.02 17.41 8.55
N ASP A 89 -5.48 18.52 7.97
CA ASP A 89 -6.87 18.96 8.01
C ASP A 89 -7.80 18.20 7.05
N HIS A 90 -7.27 17.62 5.97
CA HIS A 90 -8.08 17.01 4.90
C HIS A 90 -7.69 15.56 4.60
N LEU A 91 -6.47 15.14 4.97
CA LEU A 91 -5.99 13.78 4.81
C LEU A 91 -6.51 12.88 5.94
N VAL A 92 -6.99 11.70 5.56
CA VAL A 92 -7.46 10.70 6.52
C VAL A 92 -6.37 9.66 6.75
N TYR A 93 -5.88 9.05 5.66
CA TYR A 93 -4.88 7.99 5.72
C TYR A 93 -3.52 8.48 5.23
N LEU A 94 -2.48 8.20 6.02
CA LEU A 94 -1.10 8.33 5.59
C LEU A 94 -0.41 6.96 5.66
N TYR A 95 -0.06 6.43 4.50
CA TYR A 95 0.65 5.17 4.36
C TYR A 95 2.16 5.43 4.32
N PHE A 96 2.95 4.69 5.08
CA PHE A 96 4.41 4.74 5.05
C PHE A 96 4.98 3.50 4.40
N TYR A 97 4.65 3.31 3.13
CA TYR A 97 5.29 2.35 2.24
C TYR A 97 4.99 2.73 0.80
N PHE A 98 5.88 2.34 -0.11
CA PHE A 98 5.58 2.28 -1.53
C PHE A 98 6.38 1.13 -2.13
N GLN A 99 7.69 1.34 -2.18
CA GLN A 99 8.70 0.31 -2.35
C GLN A 99 9.57 0.24 -1.09
N GLY A 100 10.61 -0.60 -1.14
CA GLY A 100 11.55 -0.78 -0.05
C GLY A 100 10.96 -1.47 1.19
N GLU A 101 11.73 -1.43 2.28
CA GLU A 101 11.34 -1.87 3.61
C GLU A 101 11.36 -0.67 4.57
N PRO A 102 10.20 -0.22 5.10
CA PRO A 102 10.11 0.97 5.93
C PRO A 102 11.08 1.00 7.12
N TYR A 103 11.30 -0.14 7.79
CA TYR A 103 12.17 -0.21 8.96
C TYR A 103 13.69 -0.06 8.67
N VAL A 104 14.08 -0.07 7.40
CA VAL A 104 15.45 0.28 6.98
C VAL A 104 15.70 1.79 7.17
N HIS A 105 14.66 2.62 7.05
CA HIS A 105 14.80 4.05 7.35
C HIS A 105 15.06 4.26 8.86
N PRO A 106 16.15 4.95 9.25
CA PRO A 106 16.53 5.09 10.66
C PRO A 106 15.44 5.75 11.50
N GLN A 107 14.83 6.82 10.95
CA GLN A 107 13.75 7.62 11.57
C GLN A 107 12.33 7.23 11.13
N PHE A 108 12.10 5.98 10.71
CA PHE A 108 10.76 5.53 10.28
C PHE A 108 9.67 5.78 11.33
N THR A 109 9.90 5.35 12.57
CA THR A 109 8.93 5.48 13.67
C THR A 109 8.73 6.93 14.09
N GLU A 110 9.72 7.81 13.90
CA GLU A 110 9.58 9.25 14.09
C GLU A 110 8.60 9.86 13.08
N MET A 111 8.72 9.50 11.79
CA MET A 111 7.78 9.93 10.74
C MET A 111 6.34 9.48 11.04
N VAL A 112 6.17 8.25 11.52
CA VAL A 112 4.86 7.74 11.97
C VAL A 112 4.33 8.55 13.15
N GLY A 113 5.20 8.86 14.13
CA GLY A 113 4.85 9.69 15.29
C GLY A 113 4.34 11.07 14.92
N LEU A 114 5.03 11.77 14.00
CA LEU A 114 4.61 13.08 13.49
C LEU A 114 3.18 13.03 12.92
N ALA A 115 2.91 12.02 12.09
CA ALA A 115 1.59 11.85 11.47
C ALA A 115 0.50 11.45 12.47
N ALA A 116 0.81 10.53 13.39
CA ALA A 116 -0.13 10.06 14.40
C ALA A 116 -0.56 11.20 15.34
N GLN A 117 0.40 12.04 15.79
CA GLN A 117 0.15 13.21 16.63
C GLN A 117 -0.69 14.28 15.91
N ALA A 118 -0.56 14.39 14.59
CA ALA A 118 -1.40 15.25 13.75
C ALA A 118 -2.81 14.67 13.50
N GLY A 119 -3.15 13.54 14.11
CA GLY A 119 -4.46 12.89 13.97
C GLY A 119 -4.65 12.19 12.62
N LEU A 120 -3.58 11.87 11.89
CA LEU A 120 -3.64 11.07 10.66
C LEU A 120 -3.70 9.59 11.01
N TYR A 121 -4.47 8.82 10.25
CA TYR A 121 -4.55 7.38 10.42
C TYR A 121 -3.39 6.71 9.67
N THR A 122 -2.42 6.17 10.42
CA THR A 122 -1.13 5.73 9.90
C THR A 122 -1.10 4.24 9.62
N VAL A 123 -0.56 3.87 8.46
CA VAL A 123 -0.49 2.48 8.02
C VAL A 123 0.90 2.20 7.46
N THR A 124 1.51 1.08 7.82
CA THR A 124 2.72 0.59 7.14
C THR A 124 2.57 -0.85 6.67
N SER A 125 3.43 -1.27 5.75
CA SER A 125 3.58 -2.65 5.30
C SER A 125 5.05 -3.01 5.36
N SER A 126 5.38 -4.10 6.07
CA SER A 126 6.75 -4.54 6.32
C SER A 126 6.88 -6.04 6.02
N ASN A 127 8.10 -6.46 5.72
CA ASN A 127 8.50 -7.86 5.69
C ASN A 127 8.73 -8.45 7.11
N GLY A 128 8.78 -7.60 8.14
CA GLY A 128 8.86 -8.00 9.55
C GLY A 128 10.26 -8.35 10.08
N HIS A 129 11.31 -8.37 9.25
CA HIS A 129 12.67 -8.77 9.66
C HIS A 129 13.28 -7.90 10.76
N PHE A 130 12.85 -6.65 10.86
CA PHE A 130 13.43 -5.66 11.76
C PHE A 130 12.64 -5.49 13.07
N LEU A 131 11.59 -6.28 13.32
CA LEU A 131 10.76 -6.24 14.53
C LEU A 131 11.47 -6.86 15.76
N THR A 132 12.64 -6.31 16.09
CA THR A 132 13.33 -6.56 17.37
C THR A 132 12.53 -5.98 18.54
N ALA A 133 12.83 -6.36 19.78
CA ALA A 133 12.18 -5.79 20.97
C ALA A 133 12.22 -4.24 21.00
N ARG A 134 13.37 -3.65 20.65
CA ARG A 134 13.51 -2.19 20.53
C ARG A 134 12.58 -1.61 19.45
N ARG A 135 12.63 -2.16 18.23
CA ARG A 135 11.82 -1.65 17.11
C ARG A 135 10.33 -1.87 17.35
N ALA A 136 9.94 -2.97 17.98
CA ALA A 136 8.56 -3.24 18.38
C ALA A 136 8.07 -2.17 19.36
N GLN A 137 8.86 -1.84 20.39
CA GLN A 137 8.53 -0.77 21.32
C GLN A 137 8.45 0.60 20.62
N GLU A 138 9.44 0.96 19.80
CA GLU A 138 9.40 2.20 19.00
C GLU A 138 8.16 2.28 18.09
N THR A 139 7.69 1.14 17.57
CA THR A 139 6.48 1.06 16.74
C THR A 139 5.22 1.33 17.55
N LEU A 140 5.13 0.77 18.76
CA LEU A 140 4.01 1.02 19.68
C LEU A 140 3.97 2.49 20.08
N ASP A 141 5.11 3.05 20.47
CA ASP A 141 5.25 4.43 20.93
C ASP A 141 5.00 5.47 19.83
N SER A 142 5.29 5.13 18.57
CA SER A 142 4.99 5.98 17.42
C SER A 142 3.48 6.23 17.21
N GLY A 143 2.61 5.42 17.82
CA GLY A 143 1.17 5.52 17.61
C GLY A 143 0.69 4.98 16.26
N LEU A 144 1.46 4.09 15.62
CA LEU A 144 1.07 3.41 14.38
C LEU A 144 -0.32 2.76 14.52
N ASP A 145 -1.27 3.05 13.62
CA ASP A 145 -2.61 2.45 13.72
C ASP A 145 -2.67 1.06 13.10
N ARG A 146 -2.00 0.83 11.96
CA ARG A 146 -1.97 -0.48 11.28
C ARG A 146 -0.57 -0.89 10.86
N LEU A 147 -0.27 -2.15 11.14
CA LEU A 147 0.94 -2.82 10.68
C LEU A 147 0.56 -4.04 9.84
N ILE A 148 0.87 -3.99 8.56
CA ILE A 148 0.76 -5.14 7.67
C ILE A 148 2.11 -5.87 7.69
N ILE A 149 2.10 -7.16 7.98
CA ILE A 149 3.29 -8.01 7.94
C ILE A 149 3.10 -9.02 6.82
N SER A 150 4.01 -8.99 5.86
CA SER A 150 3.88 -9.75 4.63
C SER A 150 4.55 -11.12 4.76
N ILE A 151 3.76 -12.19 4.75
CA ILE A 151 4.25 -13.57 4.91
C ILE A 151 3.58 -14.46 3.86
N ASP A 152 4.40 -15.07 3.02
CA ASP A 152 3.97 -15.77 1.81
C ASP A 152 4.29 -17.28 1.82
N GLY A 153 4.49 -17.88 3.00
CA GLY A 153 4.68 -19.33 3.15
C GLY A 153 4.71 -19.76 4.62
N GLY A 154 4.19 -20.94 4.92
CA GLY A 154 4.05 -21.46 6.29
C GLY A 154 5.29 -22.18 6.81
N THR A 155 6.25 -22.47 5.93
CA THR A 155 7.56 -23.06 6.27
C THR A 155 8.68 -22.18 5.74
N GLN A 156 9.90 -22.30 6.28
CA GLN A 156 11.05 -21.55 5.75
C GLN A 156 11.28 -21.86 4.26
N MET A 157 11.05 -23.10 3.84
CA MET A 157 11.17 -23.51 2.45
C MET A 157 10.14 -22.79 1.57
N SER A 158 8.84 -22.82 1.92
CA SER A 158 7.79 -22.17 1.12
C SER A 158 7.90 -20.65 1.16
N TYR A 159 8.19 -20.07 2.33
CA TYR A 159 8.43 -18.64 2.50
C TYR A 159 9.59 -18.14 1.62
N GLY A 160 10.72 -18.87 1.62
CA GLY A 160 11.92 -18.55 0.84
C GLY A 160 11.77 -18.75 -0.68
N ARG A 161 10.66 -19.30 -1.19
CA ARG A 161 10.40 -19.36 -2.63
C ARG A 161 10.26 -17.97 -3.23
N TYR A 162 9.46 -17.13 -2.59
CA TYR A 162 9.25 -15.73 -2.99
C TYR A 162 10.08 -14.75 -2.16
N ARG A 163 10.10 -14.88 -0.83
CA ARG A 163 10.82 -13.94 0.08
C ARG A 163 12.31 -14.28 0.15
N LYS A 164 13.04 -14.12 -0.96
CA LYS A 164 14.49 -14.45 -1.05
C LYS A 164 15.30 -13.65 -0.01
N GLY A 165 16.15 -14.36 0.73
CA GLY A 165 16.91 -13.80 1.86
C GLY A 165 16.09 -13.64 3.14
N GLY A 166 14.83 -14.07 3.14
CA GLY A 166 13.93 -13.99 4.27
C GLY A 166 14.12 -15.14 5.27
N GLU A 167 13.93 -14.85 6.55
CA GLU A 167 13.98 -15.77 7.68
C GLU A 167 12.61 -15.76 8.39
N LEU A 168 11.77 -16.75 8.07
CA LEU A 168 10.38 -16.82 8.55
C LEU A 168 10.33 -16.79 10.09
N ASP A 169 11.17 -17.59 10.74
CA ASP A 169 11.26 -17.69 12.19
C ASP A 169 11.60 -16.35 12.86
N LYS A 170 12.45 -15.53 12.22
CA LYS A 170 12.74 -14.16 12.69
C LYS A 170 11.49 -13.26 12.63
N VAL A 171 10.71 -13.36 11.56
CA VAL A 171 9.46 -12.60 11.39
C VAL A 171 8.42 -13.02 12.44
N LEU A 172 8.26 -14.34 12.65
CA LEU A 172 7.30 -14.90 13.61
C LEU A 172 7.65 -14.48 15.05
N ARG A 173 8.92 -14.56 15.45
CA ARG A 173 9.38 -13.99 16.73
C ARG A 173 9.13 -12.49 16.85
N GLY A 174 9.30 -11.75 15.76
CA GLY A 174 9.03 -10.32 15.72
C GLY A 174 7.56 -9.99 15.97
N ILE A 175 6.65 -10.81 15.41
CA ILE A 175 5.21 -10.73 15.67
C ILE A 175 4.92 -10.97 17.15
N GLU A 176 5.41 -12.08 17.71
CA GLU A 176 5.20 -12.40 19.14
C GLU A 176 5.74 -11.29 20.04
N THR A 177 6.95 -10.79 19.74
CA THR A 177 7.58 -9.71 20.50
C THR A 177 6.71 -8.45 20.52
N LEU A 178 6.19 -8.04 19.34
CA LEU A 178 5.32 -6.88 19.23
C LEU A 178 3.99 -7.08 19.97
N LEU A 179 3.34 -8.24 19.79
CA LEU A 179 2.03 -8.51 20.40
C LEU A 179 2.13 -8.61 21.92
N ASN A 180 3.17 -9.27 22.45
CA ASN A 180 3.42 -9.34 23.89
C ASN A 180 3.71 -7.97 24.50
N ALA A 181 4.51 -7.13 23.82
CA ALA A 181 4.76 -5.76 24.26
C ALA A 181 3.50 -4.90 24.21
N ARG A 182 2.68 -5.07 23.16
CA ARG A 182 1.39 -4.40 23.00
C ARG A 182 0.45 -4.71 24.17
N GLU A 183 0.30 -5.99 24.50
CA GLU A 183 -0.54 -6.45 25.61
C GLU A 183 -0.01 -5.96 26.97
N LYS A 184 1.28 -6.19 27.25
CA LYS A 184 1.92 -5.81 28.51
C LYS A 184 1.85 -4.31 28.77
N GLY A 185 1.99 -3.49 27.73
CA GLY A 185 1.91 -2.03 27.82
C GLY A 185 0.50 -1.46 27.75
N GLY A 186 -0.54 -2.31 27.57
CA GLY A 186 -1.92 -1.85 27.44
C GLY A 186 -2.20 -1.04 26.16
N TYR A 187 -1.38 -1.22 25.12
CA TYR A 187 -1.56 -0.56 23.84
C TYR A 187 -2.77 -1.15 23.10
N LYS A 188 -3.54 -0.29 22.42
CA LYS A 188 -4.68 -0.72 21.57
C LYS A 188 -4.34 -0.79 20.07
N ASN A 189 -3.08 -0.55 19.73
CA ASN A 189 -2.57 -0.41 18.37
C ASN A 189 -1.09 -0.85 18.32
N PRO A 190 -0.56 -1.18 17.14
CA PRO A 190 -1.24 -1.25 15.85
C PRO A 190 -2.22 -2.44 15.77
N HIS A 191 -3.20 -2.33 14.88
CA HIS A 191 -3.93 -3.48 14.35
C HIS A 191 -3.02 -4.22 13.37
N VAL A 192 -2.62 -5.43 13.73
CA VAL A 192 -1.62 -6.25 13.04
C VAL A 192 -2.33 -7.16 12.04
N ILE A 193 -1.94 -7.04 10.78
CA ILE A 193 -2.52 -7.78 9.66
C ILE A 193 -1.45 -8.70 9.08
N TRP A 194 -1.69 -10.01 9.14
CA TRP A 194 -0.93 -10.97 8.35
C TRP A 194 -1.44 -10.93 6.92
N GLN A 195 -0.59 -10.52 5.98
CA GLN A 195 -0.97 -10.45 4.57
C GLN A 195 -0.14 -11.40 3.73
N THR A 196 -0.85 -12.20 2.92
CA THR A 196 -0.24 -13.17 2.01
C THR A 196 -0.56 -12.77 0.58
N VAL A 197 0.48 -12.61 -0.24
CA VAL A 197 0.35 -12.61 -1.70
C VAL A 197 0.28 -14.06 -2.15
N VAL A 198 -0.79 -14.40 -2.87
CA VAL A 198 -1.01 -15.76 -3.35
C VAL A 198 -0.29 -15.96 -4.68
N PHE A 199 0.55 -16.99 -4.72
CA PHE A 199 1.31 -17.49 -5.86
C PHE A 199 0.99 -18.96 -6.09
N SER A 200 1.33 -19.50 -7.26
CA SER A 200 1.32 -20.96 -7.52
C SER A 200 1.99 -21.76 -6.40
N SER A 201 3.10 -21.25 -5.89
CA SER A 201 3.95 -21.96 -4.95
C SER A 201 3.43 -22.01 -3.50
N ASN A 202 2.37 -21.26 -3.17
CA ASN A 202 1.80 -21.17 -1.81
C ASN A 202 0.26 -21.25 -1.76
N GLU A 203 -0.43 -21.38 -2.89
CA GLU A 203 -1.89 -21.37 -2.93
C GLU A 203 -2.51 -22.52 -2.13
N ASP A 204 -1.83 -23.66 -2.05
CA ASP A 204 -2.24 -24.81 -1.24
C ASP A 204 -1.98 -24.63 0.27
N GLU A 205 -1.24 -23.59 0.67
CA GLU A 205 -0.89 -23.31 2.08
C GLU A 205 -1.83 -22.27 2.72
N ILE A 206 -2.84 -21.75 2.02
CA ILE A 206 -3.64 -20.61 2.51
C ILE A 206 -4.36 -20.91 3.83
N ASP A 207 -4.94 -22.10 3.99
CA ASP A 207 -5.63 -22.48 5.23
C ASP A 207 -4.65 -22.71 6.38
N THR A 208 -3.45 -23.23 6.07
CA THR A 208 -2.35 -23.33 7.03
C THR A 208 -1.89 -21.94 7.47
N LEU A 209 -1.64 -21.03 6.54
CA LEU A 209 -1.25 -19.65 6.81
C LEU A 209 -2.30 -18.90 7.63
N ARG A 210 -3.59 -19.10 7.33
CA ARG A 210 -4.69 -18.54 8.11
C ARG A 210 -4.71 -19.09 9.54
N SER A 211 -4.48 -20.39 9.70
CA SER A 211 -4.42 -21.05 11.01
C SER A 211 -3.21 -20.55 11.82
N MET A 212 -2.06 -20.37 11.18
CA MET A 212 -0.87 -19.77 11.79
C MET A 212 -1.15 -18.32 12.21
N ALA A 213 -1.70 -17.49 11.32
CA ALA A 213 -2.06 -16.11 11.67
C ALA A 213 -2.94 -16.05 12.92
N LYS A 214 -3.95 -16.94 13.00
CA LYS A 214 -4.80 -17.07 14.19
C LYS A 214 -4.04 -17.52 15.43
N SER A 215 -3.14 -18.51 15.33
CA SER A 215 -2.38 -19.02 16.48
C SER A 215 -1.39 -17.99 17.03
N TYR A 216 -0.79 -17.18 16.17
CA TYR A 216 0.10 -16.08 16.56
C TYR A 216 -0.65 -14.87 17.15
N GLY A 217 -1.99 -14.84 17.09
CA GLY A 217 -2.78 -13.78 17.71
C GLY A 217 -2.79 -12.45 16.94
N VAL A 218 -2.48 -12.46 15.63
CA VAL A 218 -2.65 -11.26 14.80
C VAL A 218 -4.13 -10.93 14.64
N ASP A 219 -4.45 -9.66 14.41
CA ASP A 219 -5.84 -9.19 14.48
C ASP A 219 -6.63 -9.43 13.19
N ALA A 220 -5.95 -9.66 12.06
CA ALA A 220 -6.57 -10.00 10.79
C ALA A 220 -5.64 -10.79 9.85
N PHE A 221 -6.25 -11.62 9.00
CA PHE A 221 -5.60 -12.29 7.89
C PHE A 221 -6.16 -11.73 6.57
N SER A 222 -5.28 -11.43 5.61
CA SER A 222 -5.66 -10.81 4.34
C SER A 222 -4.93 -11.46 3.17
N LEU A 223 -5.65 -11.67 2.06
CA LEU A 223 -5.07 -12.17 0.81
C LEU A 223 -4.92 -11.05 -0.21
N LYS A 224 -3.82 -11.10 -0.95
CA LYS A 224 -3.53 -10.27 -2.12
C LYS A 224 -3.21 -11.16 -3.30
N THR A 225 -3.58 -10.72 -4.48
CA THR A 225 -3.19 -11.41 -5.72
C THR A 225 -1.83 -10.94 -6.19
N ALA A 226 -1.04 -11.86 -6.72
CA ALA A 226 0.21 -11.54 -7.37
C ALA A 226 0.02 -10.56 -8.54
N GLN A 227 0.84 -9.50 -8.56
CA GLN A 227 1.08 -8.71 -9.76
C GLN A 227 2.29 -9.26 -10.45
N LEU A 228 2.08 -9.82 -11.64
CA LEU A 228 3.10 -10.47 -12.45
C LEU A 228 3.36 -9.62 -13.69
N TYR A 229 4.63 -9.37 -13.99
CA TYR A 229 5.04 -8.82 -15.29
C TYR A 229 5.04 -9.94 -16.35
N ASP A 230 4.93 -9.57 -17.64
CA ASP A 230 4.98 -10.48 -18.79
C ASP A 230 4.07 -11.72 -18.69
N PHE A 231 2.88 -11.54 -18.11
CA PHE A 231 1.98 -12.64 -17.76
C PHE A 231 1.20 -13.22 -18.94
N GLU A 232 1.20 -12.57 -20.10
CA GLU A 232 0.33 -12.86 -21.26
C GLU A 232 0.51 -14.30 -21.79
N ASN A 233 1.71 -14.86 -21.65
CA ASN A 233 2.03 -16.23 -22.06
C ASN A 233 2.06 -17.23 -20.89
N GLY A 234 1.66 -16.79 -19.69
CA GLY A 234 1.82 -17.54 -18.44
C GLY A 234 3.05 -17.07 -17.68
N HIS A 235 3.08 -17.38 -16.38
CA HIS A 235 4.14 -16.96 -15.48
C HIS A 235 4.27 -17.96 -14.32
N ASP A 236 5.49 -18.31 -13.91
CA ASP A 236 5.72 -19.39 -12.94
C ASP A 236 5.07 -19.14 -11.58
N LEU A 237 5.00 -17.87 -11.16
CA LEU A 237 4.34 -17.45 -9.92
C LEU A 237 2.82 -17.33 -10.01
N MET A 238 2.21 -17.55 -11.18
CA MET A 238 0.76 -17.39 -11.38
C MET A 238 -0.01 -18.51 -10.68
N PRO A 239 -0.95 -18.20 -9.76
CA PRO A 239 -1.79 -19.21 -9.15
C PRO A 239 -2.51 -20.08 -10.19
N SER A 240 -2.48 -21.39 -9.99
CA SER A 240 -3.17 -22.38 -10.83
C SER A 240 -4.67 -22.33 -10.57
N SER A 241 -5.05 -22.03 -9.33
CA SER A 241 -6.44 -21.87 -8.92
C SER A 241 -7.04 -20.58 -9.51
N PRO A 242 -8.13 -20.68 -10.28
CA PRO A 242 -8.86 -19.50 -10.73
C PRO A 242 -9.40 -18.69 -9.56
N THR A 243 -9.55 -19.22 -8.35
CA THR A 243 -9.99 -18.43 -7.20
C THR A 243 -8.98 -17.37 -6.81
N TYR A 244 -7.68 -17.70 -6.87
CA TYR A 244 -6.60 -16.84 -6.42
C TYR A 244 -5.93 -16.03 -7.53
N SER A 245 -6.04 -16.49 -8.78
CA SER A 245 -5.49 -15.75 -9.92
C SER A 245 -6.37 -14.55 -10.29
N ARG A 246 -5.73 -13.41 -10.55
CA ARG A 246 -6.39 -12.23 -11.14
C ARG A 246 -6.45 -12.25 -12.67
N TYR A 247 -5.80 -13.26 -13.27
CA TYR A 247 -5.68 -13.48 -14.70
C TYR A 247 -6.63 -14.59 -15.15
N GLN A 248 -7.02 -14.56 -16.43
CA GLN A 248 -7.82 -15.59 -17.09
C GLN A 248 -7.37 -15.73 -18.55
N LYS A 249 -7.57 -16.90 -19.16
CA LYS A 249 -7.29 -17.08 -20.59
C LYS A 249 -8.39 -16.46 -21.46
N ASN A 250 -7.99 -15.76 -22.52
CA ASN A 250 -8.88 -15.29 -23.58
C ASN A 250 -9.15 -16.40 -24.62
N LYS A 251 -9.89 -16.07 -25.69
CA LYS A 251 -10.25 -17.04 -26.75
C LYS A 251 -9.01 -17.55 -27.52
N GLU A 252 -7.96 -16.74 -27.55
CA GLU A 252 -6.69 -17.02 -28.20
C GLU A 252 -5.71 -17.79 -27.28
N GLY A 253 -6.13 -18.15 -26.06
CA GLY A 253 -5.33 -18.90 -25.10
C GLY A 253 -4.30 -18.07 -24.31
N LYS A 254 -4.19 -16.77 -24.56
CA LYS A 254 -3.33 -15.83 -23.82
C LYS A 254 -4.00 -15.37 -22.52
N TYR A 255 -3.21 -15.03 -21.51
CA TYR A 255 -3.74 -14.48 -20.27
C TYR A 255 -4.06 -13.00 -20.40
N GLU A 256 -5.20 -12.61 -19.84
CA GLU A 256 -5.67 -11.23 -19.66
C GLU A 256 -6.14 -11.05 -18.21
N LEU A 257 -6.25 -9.80 -17.73
CA LEU A 257 -6.92 -9.54 -16.46
C LEU A 257 -8.40 -9.94 -16.54
N LYS A 258 -8.92 -10.51 -15.45
CA LYS A 258 -10.34 -10.89 -15.33
C LYS A 258 -11.32 -9.72 -15.48
N GLN A 259 -10.86 -8.51 -15.21
CA GLN A 259 -11.69 -7.33 -15.28
C GLN A 259 -11.68 -6.75 -16.70
N ARG A 260 -12.86 -6.70 -17.32
CA ARG A 260 -13.07 -6.02 -18.60
C ARG A 260 -13.88 -4.73 -18.39
N GLY A 261 -13.46 -3.65 -19.05
CA GLY A 261 -14.30 -2.46 -19.27
C GLY A 261 -14.50 -1.51 -18.08
N TYR A 262 -13.68 -1.59 -17.03
CA TYR A 262 -13.77 -0.63 -15.93
C TYR A 262 -13.01 0.66 -16.27
N ARG A 263 -13.76 1.72 -16.55
CA ARG A 263 -13.24 2.99 -17.09
C ARG A 263 -12.86 3.99 -16.01
N HIS A 264 -13.43 3.88 -14.81
CA HIS A 264 -13.16 4.82 -13.73
C HIS A 264 -12.06 4.30 -12.80
N CYS A 265 -11.51 5.14 -11.95
CA CYS A 265 -10.53 4.72 -10.95
C CYS A 265 -10.79 5.53 -9.69
N TRP A 266 -11.36 4.91 -8.66
CA TRP A 266 -11.57 5.61 -7.40
C TRP A 266 -10.22 5.86 -6.74
N LYS A 267 -9.30 4.89 -6.78
CA LYS A 267 -7.97 5.01 -6.16
C LYS A 267 -7.19 6.26 -6.61
N ALA A 268 -7.06 6.51 -7.91
CA ALA A 268 -6.40 7.72 -8.42
C ALA A 268 -7.20 9.00 -8.18
N TRP A 269 -8.52 8.89 -7.95
CA TRP A 269 -9.37 10.03 -7.65
C TRP A 269 -9.13 10.60 -6.26
N HIS A 270 -8.83 9.74 -5.28
CA HIS A 270 -8.81 10.12 -3.87
C HIS A 270 -7.42 10.00 -3.22
N SER A 271 -6.43 9.46 -3.95
CA SER A 271 -5.10 9.22 -3.41
C SER A 271 -3.96 9.52 -4.38
N ALA A 272 -2.78 9.74 -3.81
CA ALA A 272 -1.51 9.81 -4.52
C ALA A 272 -0.40 9.13 -3.70
N VAL A 273 0.78 8.99 -4.30
CA VAL A 273 1.99 8.49 -3.65
C VAL A 273 3.08 9.53 -3.81
N MET A 274 3.85 9.79 -2.76
CA MET A 274 5.05 10.61 -2.79
C MET A 274 6.27 9.69 -2.69
N THR A 275 7.14 9.75 -3.67
CA THR A 275 8.42 9.02 -3.68
C THR A 275 9.41 9.60 -2.67
N TRP A 276 10.49 8.87 -2.41
CA TRP A 276 11.51 9.30 -1.46
C TRP A 276 12.15 10.65 -1.81
N ASP A 277 12.24 10.97 -3.11
CA ASP A 277 12.79 12.22 -3.66
C ASP A 277 11.73 13.31 -3.88
N GLY A 278 10.48 13.07 -3.44
CA GLY A 278 9.42 14.07 -3.43
C GLY A 278 8.54 14.13 -4.68
N LYS A 279 8.75 13.27 -5.68
CA LYS A 279 7.81 13.17 -6.81
C LYS A 279 6.47 12.66 -6.33
N VAL A 280 5.41 13.37 -6.72
CA VAL A 280 4.04 12.96 -6.40
C VAL A 280 3.45 12.26 -7.63
N VAL A 281 3.11 10.99 -7.50
CA VAL A 281 2.59 10.14 -8.57
C VAL A 281 1.12 9.75 -8.30
N PRO A 282 0.32 9.44 -9.32
CA PRO A 282 -1.13 9.26 -9.18
C PRO A 282 -1.54 8.03 -8.37
N CYS A 283 -0.73 6.96 -8.33
CA CYS A 283 -1.04 5.77 -7.55
C CYS A 283 0.16 4.85 -7.33
N CYS A 284 -0.02 3.82 -6.51
CA CYS A 284 1.01 2.82 -6.19
C CYS A 284 1.37 1.85 -7.33
N PHE A 285 0.77 1.99 -8.51
CA PHE A 285 1.19 1.24 -9.70
C PHE A 285 2.26 1.97 -10.52
N ASP A 286 2.51 3.26 -10.26
CA ASP A 286 3.53 4.07 -10.93
C ASP A 286 4.91 3.95 -10.23
N LYS A 287 5.45 2.72 -10.18
CA LYS A 287 6.64 2.37 -9.35
C LYS A 287 7.89 3.18 -9.68
N ASP A 288 8.01 3.57 -10.95
CA ASP A 288 9.14 4.31 -11.51
C ASP A 288 8.85 5.81 -11.69
N ALA A 289 7.69 6.29 -11.21
CA ALA A 289 7.28 7.70 -11.29
C ALA A 289 7.23 8.26 -12.72
N GLU A 290 6.79 7.46 -13.69
CA GLU A 290 6.64 7.84 -15.09
C GLU A 290 5.55 8.90 -15.28
N PHE A 291 4.53 8.90 -14.42
CA PHE A 291 3.39 9.81 -14.46
C PHE A 291 3.43 10.81 -13.30
N ALA A 292 4.63 11.24 -12.88
CA ALA A 292 4.80 12.26 -11.84
C ALA A 292 3.97 13.52 -12.15
N LEU A 293 3.14 13.93 -11.19
CA LEU A 293 2.20 15.03 -11.28
C LEU A 293 2.81 16.36 -10.80
N GLY A 294 3.94 16.30 -10.09
CA GLY A 294 4.64 17.44 -9.54
C GLY A 294 5.75 17.02 -8.57
N ASP A 295 6.43 18.00 -7.99
CA ASP A 295 7.63 17.82 -7.18
C ASP A 295 7.51 18.52 -5.81
N TYR A 296 7.42 17.74 -4.74
CA TYR A 296 7.37 18.21 -3.36
C TYR A 296 8.78 18.25 -2.75
N PRO A 297 9.20 19.31 -2.04
CA PRO A 297 8.42 20.45 -1.57
C PRO A 297 8.51 21.70 -2.47
N LYS A 298 8.94 21.58 -3.73
CA LYS A 298 9.02 22.74 -4.64
C LYS A 298 7.64 23.33 -4.89
N GLU A 299 6.63 22.47 -4.93
CA GLU A 299 5.22 22.80 -5.02
C GLU A 299 4.47 22.23 -3.81
N SER A 300 3.37 22.89 -3.42
CA SER A 300 2.48 22.38 -2.38
C SER A 300 1.66 21.17 -2.89
N VAL A 301 1.26 20.27 -2.00
CA VAL A 301 0.35 19.14 -2.31
C VAL A 301 -0.91 19.64 -3.00
N GLN A 302 -1.47 20.76 -2.54
CA GLN A 302 -2.63 21.36 -3.19
C GLN A 302 -2.34 21.78 -4.64
N SER A 303 -1.22 22.49 -4.88
CA SER A 303 -0.83 22.92 -6.23
C SER A 303 -0.66 21.73 -7.16
N ILE A 304 0.07 20.71 -6.73
CA ILE A 304 0.30 19.47 -7.49
C ILE A 304 -1.01 18.74 -7.80
N TRP A 305 -1.93 18.70 -6.83
CA TRP A 305 -3.21 18.00 -6.99
C TRP A 305 -4.19 18.69 -7.94
N THR A 306 -4.10 20.02 -8.07
CA THR A 306 -5.04 20.81 -8.89
C THR A 306 -4.44 21.37 -10.17
N ASN A 307 -3.16 21.12 -10.47
CA ASN A 307 -2.53 21.59 -11.70
C ASN A 307 -3.09 20.91 -12.96
N ASP A 308 -2.72 21.44 -14.13
CA ASP A 308 -3.19 20.98 -15.43
C ASP A 308 -2.72 19.55 -15.76
N LEU A 309 -1.52 19.16 -15.29
CA LEU A 309 -0.99 17.82 -15.49
C LEU A 309 -1.82 16.77 -14.75
N SER A 310 -2.14 17.05 -13.49
CA SER A 310 -3.01 16.25 -12.63
C SER A 310 -4.41 16.14 -13.21
N SER A 311 -4.97 17.25 -13.68
CA SER A 311 -6.29 17.29 -14.32
C SER A 311 -6.32 16.49 -15.62
N SER A 312 -5.31 16.66 -16.48
CA SER A 312 -5.16 15.92 -17.74
C SER A 312 -5.01 14.42 -17.51
N PHE A 313 -4.23 14.00 -16.51
CA PHE A 313 -4.11 12.60 -16.14
C PHE A 313 -5.48 12.00 -15.73
N MET A 314 -6.24 12.72 -14.90
CA MET A 314 -7.57 12.26 -14.47
C MET A 314 -8.59 12.20 -15.61
N GLU A 315 -8.50 13.11 -16.59
CA GLU A 315 -9.29 13.02 -17.82
C GLU A 315 -8.90 11.79 -18.66
N GLN A 316 -7.61 11.52 -18.80
CA GLN A 316 -7.11 10.35 -19.53
C GLN A 316 -7.62 9.06 -18.90
N VAL A 317 -7.56 8.96 -17.56
CA VAL A 317 -8.12 7.82 -16.81
C VAL A 317 -9.61 7.64 -17.14
N GLN A 318 -10.41 8.70 -17.10
CA GLN A 318 -11.85 8.61 -17.38
C GLN A 318 -12.17 8.23 -18.83
N ARG A 319 -11.42 8.78 -19.79
CA ARG A 319 -11.65 8.54 -21.23
C ARG A 319 -11.21 7.13 -21.62
N SER A 320 -9.96 6.79 -21.31
CA SER A 320 -9.31 5.55 -21.74
C SER A 320 -8.27 5.08 -20.71
N ARG A 321 -8.71 4.60 -19.55
CA ARG A 321 -7.82 4.01 -18.56
C ARG A 321 -6.88 2.93 -19.13
N GLN A 322 -7.33 2.17 -20.12
CA GLN A 322 -6.55 1.10 -20.76
C GLN A 322 -5.36 1.61 -21.60
N SER A 323 -5.36 2.89 -22.00
CA SER A 323 -4.20 3.47 -22.69
C SER A 323 -3.06 3.84 -21.74
N ILE A 324 -3.26 3.70 -20.42
CA ILE A 324 -2.25 3.99 -19.40
C ILE A 324 -1.60 2.65 -19.00
N PRO A 325 -0.33 2.39 -19.37
CA PRO A 325 0.30 1.08 -19.17
C PRO A 325 0.20 0.53 -17.75
N MET A 326 0.49 1.35 -16.73
CA MET A 326 0.39 0.93 -15.31
C MET A 326 -1.03 0.50 -14.90
N CYS A 327 -2.08 0.95 -15.59
CA CYS A 327 -3.45 0.56 -15.30
C CYS A 327 -3.81 -0.83 -15.83
N ASN A 328 -3.09 -1.32 -16.85
CA ASN A 328 -3.40 -2.59 -17.53
C ASN A 328 -3.06 -3.84 -16.70
N ASN A 329 -2.32 -3.65 -15.60
CA ASN A 329 -2.00 -4.71 -14.65
C ASN A 329 -2.48 -4.36 -13.22
N CYS A 330 -3.46 -3.47 -13.11
CA CYS A 330 -3.99 -2.96 -11.84
C CYS A 330 -5.13 -3.82 -11.29
N SER A 331 -5.21 -3.97 -9.96
CA SER A 331 -6.31 -4.70 -9.30
C SER A 331 -7.56 -3.86 -9.06
N GLU A 332 -7.54 -2.55 -9.34
CA GLU A 332 -8.66 -1.65 -9.06
C GLU A 332 -9.90 -1.98 -9.92
N GLY A 333 -10.90 -2.52 -9.23
CA GLY A 333 -12.19 -3.01 -9.75
C GLY A 333 -12.17 -4.47 -10.24
N VAL A 334 -11.05 -5.18 -10.06
CA VAL A 334 -11.01 -6.63 -10.27
C VAL A 334 -11.74 -7.29 -9.09
N LYS A 335 -12.81 -8.03 -9.37
CA LYS A 335 -13.49 -8.85 -8.36
C LYS A 335 -12.80 -10.20 -8.29
N ILE A 336 -11.97 -10.38 -7.27
CA ILE A 336 -11.18 -11.60 -7.07
C ILE A 336 -11.83 -12.48 -6.02
N TRP A 337 -11.98 -11.93 -4.81
CA TRP A 337 -12.65 -12.58 -3.69
C TRP A 337 -14.15 -12.25 -3.75
N ARG A 338 -15.02 -13.26 -3.76
CA ARG A 338 -16.47 -13.09 -3.53
C ARG A 338 -16.80 -13.39 -2.09
#